data_AF-A0A1Y6LLE9-F1
#
_entry.id   AF-A0A1Y6LLE9-F1
#
_cell.length_a   1.000
_cell.length_b   1.000
_cell.length_c   1.000
_cell.angle_alpha   90.00
_cell.angle_beta   90.00
_cell.angle_gamma   90.00
#
_symmetry.space_group_name_H-M   'P 1'
#
loop_
_entity.id
_entity.type
_entity.pdbx_description
1 polymer ?
#
loop_
_entity_poly.entity_id
_entity_poly.type
_entity_poly.pdbx_seq_one_letter_code
_entity_poly.pdbx_strand_id
1 'polypeptide(L)'
;MADDLIDFNVIEQHKENIQALPSGRSAKALAQLYSPPLLGANPSPASSNPEHIKARAAFETELANIDEADDPLDVYDRYVKWTLDAYPSSQATPQSQLLPLLERATKAFQSSTHYKNDPRYLKIWLHYIRFFSDAPREAFVFLARHNIGEGLALYYEEFAAWLENAGRWNQAEEIYKMGLEKEARPAERLMRKFGEFERRLEARPQDATEPSSPALPSVRPALAAKLDPFATSSPATQSQGQGNGGKKSKSSKMAIFSDSDEPPRPASGGSASGWDSIGSLADRRKENAVEAKPWAGEKLMGGKTNGGMEKMMIFKDQD
;
A
#
# COMPACT_ATOMS: atom_id res chain seq x y z
N MET A 1 41.11 -3.85 11.40
CA MET A 1 39.88 -4.62 11.16
C MET A 1 38.92 -4.66 12.35
N ALA A 2 39.18 -3.94 13.46
CA ALA A 2 38.28 -3.90 14.63
C ALA A 2 37.32 -2.68 14.65
N ASP A 3 37.40 -1.80 13.65
CA ASP A 3 36.75 -0.47 13.65
C ASP A 3 35.40 -0.44 12.89
N ASP A 4 34.91 -1.59 12.44
CA ASP A 4 33.63 -1.73 11.73
C ASP A 4 32.65 -2.65 12.48
N LEU A 5 32.97 -2.97 13.75
CA LEU A 5 32.12 -3.80 14.59
C LEU A 5 31.06 -2.92 15.26
N ILE A 6 29.81 -3.13 14.88
CA ILE A 6 28.66 -2.38 15.39
C ILE A 6 28.18 -3.04 16.69
N ASP A 7 28.03 -2.25 17.76
CA ASP A 7 27.42 -2.72 18.99
C ASP A 7 25.91 -2.95 18.80
N PHE A 8 25.48 -4.20 18.93
CA PHE A 8 24.08 -4.59 18.77
C PHE A 8 23.17 -3.95 19.83
N ASN A 9 23.68 -3.65 21.02
CA ASN A 9 22.87 -3.08 22.10
C ASN A 9 22.27 -1.72 21.72
N VAL A 10 22.97 -0.93 20.90
CA VAL A 10 22.50 0.36 20.39
C VAL A 10 21.26 0.16 19.50
N ILE A 11 21.27 -0.87 18.66
CA ILE A 11 20.14 -1.17 17.76
C ILE A 11 18.98 -1.79 18.54
N GLU A 12 19.26 -2.68 19.51
CA GLU A 12 18.24 -3.35 20.31
C GLU A 12 17.36 -2.37 21.10
N GLN A 13 17.96 -1.31 21.66
CA GLN A 13 17.23 -0.26 22.39
C GLN A 13 16.19 0.47 21.52
N HIS A 14 16.42 0.53 20.20
CA HIS A 14 15.57 1.25 19.26
C HIS A 14 14.80 0.34 18.31
N LYS A 15 14.72 -0.99 18.57
CA LYS A 15 14.05 -1.96 17.68
C LYS A 15 12.59 -1.62 17.38
N GLU A 16 11.85 -1.05 18.33
CA GLU A 16 10.46 -0.63 18.15
C GLU A 16 10.32 0.58 17.20
N ASN A 17 11.41 1.33 17.00
CA ASN A 17 11.49 2.46 16.07
C ASN A 17 12.07 2.05 14.71
N ILE A 18 12.21 0.75 14.41
CA ILE A 18 12.77 0.26 13.16
C ILE A 18 11.71 -0.56 12.42
N GLN A 19 11.21 -0.02 11.31
CA GLN A 19 10.27 -0.72 10.45
C GLN A 19 10.95 -1.87 9.70
N ALA A 20 10.35 -3.06 9.73
CA ALA A 20 10.82 -4.23 9.00
C ALA A 20 10.69 -4.05 7.48
N LEU A 21 11.80 -4.26 6.76
CA LEU A 21 11.85 -4.26 5.30
C LEU A 21 12.25 -5.67 4.80
N PRO A 22 11.66 -6.18 3.70
CA PRO A 22 12.05 -7.48 3.14
C PRO A 22 13.50 -7.53 2.66
N SER A 23 14.05 -6.39 2.25
CA SER A 23 15.44 -6.23 1.86
C SER A 23 16.41 -6.16 3.04
N GLY A 24 15.90 -6.07 4.28
CA GLY A 24 16.69 -5.71 5.45
C GLY A 24 17.07 -4.23 5.48
N ARG A 25 17.90 -3.86 6.46
CA ARG A 25 18.45 -2.52 6.67
C ARG A 25 19.94 -2.60 6.96
N SER A 26 20.69 -1.56 6.60
CA SER A 26 22.11 -1.47 6.93
C SER A 26 22.29 -1.26 8.45
N ALA A 27 22.95 -2.21 9.11
CA ALA A 27 23.28 -2.10 10.53
C ALA A 27 24.14 -0.85 10.82
N LYS A 28 25.02 -0.48 9.89
CA LYS A 28 25.89 0.70 10.00
C LYS A 28 25.08 2.00 9.99
N ALA A 29 24.09 2.10 9.12
CA ALA A 29 23.20 3.26 9.06
C ALA A 29 22.35 3.39 10.34
N LEU A 30 21.84 2.26 10.85
CA LEU A 30 21.10 2.25 12.13
C LEU A 30 21.99 2.64 13.31
N ALA A 31 23.21 2.13 13.36
CA ALA A 31 24.17 2.48 14.39
C ALA A 31 24.54 3.97 14.34
N GLN A 32 24.79 4.53 13.15
CA GLN A 32 25.04 5.97 13.00
C GLN A 32 23.86 6.83 13.45
N LEU A 33 22.63 6.38 13.18
CA LEU A 33 21.42 7.13 13.55
C LEU A 33 21.14 7.11 15.04
N TYR A 34 21.37 5.96 15.70
CA TYR A 34 21.04 5.75 17.10
C TYR A 34 22.25 5.86 18.04
N SER A 35 23.47 5.93 17.52
CA SER A 35 24.66 6.18 18.33
C SER A 35 24.52 7.56 18.98
N PRO A 36 24.59 7.65 20.32
CA PRO A 36 24.62 8.93 20.99
C PRO A 36 25.79 9.77 20.46
N PRO A 37 25.61 11.07 20.16
CA PRO A 37 26.75 11.95 20.02
C PRO A 37 27.47 11.98 21.38
N LEU A 38 28.80 11.92 21.36
CA LEU A 38 29.68 12.02 22.55
C LEU A 38 29.48 13.30 23.38
N LEU A 39 28.64 14.24 22.91
CA LEU A 39 28.24 15.45 23.62
C LEU A 39 26.72 15.65 23.54
N GLY A 40 26.00 15.01 24.46
CA GLY A 40 24.81 15.58 25.10
C GLY A 40 23.53 15.77 24.26
N ALA A 41 22.42 15.43 24.91
CA ALA A 41 21.04 15.68 24.53
C ALA A 41 20.42 14.71 23.51
N ASN A 42 19.38 14.02 23.99
CA ASN A 42 18.31 13.31 23.30
C ASN A 42 18.46 13.07 21.78
N PRO A 43 18.31 11.83 21.29
CA PRO A 43 18.09 11.58 19.87
C PRO A 43 16.75 12.23 19.47
N SER A 44 16.84 13.48 19.06
CA SER A 44 15.74 14.25 18.53
C SER A 44 15.30 13.55 17.22
N PRO A 45 13.99 13.43 16.95
CA PRO A 45 13.49 12.64 15.82
C PRO A 45 14.19 13.07 14.54
N ALA A 46 14.48 12.12 13.63
CA ALA A 46 15.25 12.25 12.38
C ALA A 46 14.96 13.47 11.47
N SER A 47 13.94 14.28 11.80
CA SER A 47 13.57 15.57 11.22
C SER A 47 14.45 16.76 11.66
N SER A 48 15.12 16.69 12.82
CA SER A 48 15.91 17.80 13.37
C SER A 48 17.43 17.58 13.29
N ASN A 49 17.88 16.46 12.74
CA ASN A 49 19.31 16.25 12.54
C ASN A 49 19.79 17.17 11.40
N PRO A 50 20.68 18.16 11.67
CA PRO A 50 21.14 19.11 10.66
C PRO A 50 21.84 18.41 9.48
N GLU A 51 22.42 17.23 9.70
CA GLU A 51 23.05 16.44 8.64
C GLU A 51 22.03 15.91 7.63
N HIS A 52 20.86 15.46 8.10
CA HIS A 52 19.80 14.97 7.23
C HIS A 52 19.21 16.09 6.37
N ILE A 53 19.05 17.29 6.95
CA ILE A 53 18.56 18.47 6.23
C ILE A 53 19.55 18.85 5.13
N LYS A 54 20.85 18.88 5.43
CA LYS A 54 21.91 19.19 4.47
C LYS A 54 21.98 18.15 3.34
N ALA A 55 21.94 16.85 3.69
CA ALA A 55 21.94 15.77 2.70
C ALA A 55 20.71 15.85 1.78
N ARG A 56 19.53 16.12 2.34
CA ARG A 56 18.31 16.34 1.56
C ARG A 56 18.46 17.51 0.58
N ALA A 57 18.98 18.65 1.05
CA ALA A 57 19.17 19.83 0.19
C ALA A 57 20.14 19.56 -0.97
N ALA A 58 21.17 18.75 -0.76
CA ALA A 58 22.07 18.31 -1.83
C ALA A 58 21.31 17.50 -2.89
N PHE A 59 20.50 16.51 -2.48
CA PHE A 59 19.69 15.73 -3.42
C PHE A 59 18.66 16.58 -4.17
N GLU A 60 17.99 17.53 -3.51
CA GLU A 60 17.04 18.41 -4.21
C GLU A 60 17.75 19.35 -5.20
N THR A 61 19.01 19.73 -4.93
CA THR A 61 19.83 20.51 -5.87
C THR A 61 20.22 19.65 -7.08
N GLU A 62 20.63 18.40 -6.87
CA GLU A 62 20.85 17.44 -7.97
C GLU A 62 19.58 17.22 -8.80
N LEU A 63 18.42 17.14 -8.13
CA LEU A 63 17.13 16.95 -8.79
C LEU A 63 16.67 18.19 -9.57
N ALA A 64 17.10 19.39 -9.17
CA ALA A 64 16.85 20.62 -9.92
C ALA A 64 17.69 20.69 -11.21
N ASN A 65 18.88 20.09 -11.20
CA ASN A 65 19.79 20.02 -12.35
C ASN A 65 19.72 18.66 -13.06
N ILE A 66 18.58 17.98 -12.99
CA ILE A 66 18.41 16.63 -13.51
C ILE A 66 18.59 16.54 -15.03
N ASP A 67 18.38 17.64 -15.75
CA ASP A 67 18.58 17.73 -17.20
C ASP A 67 20.06 17.67 -17.59
N GLU A 68 20.97 17.96 -16.66
CA GLU A 68 22.43 17.87 -16.86
C GLU A 68 23.00 16.49 -16.50
N ALA A 69 22.19 15.61 -15.90
CA ALA A 69 22.62 14.29 -15.47
C ALA A 69 22.58 13.27 -16.61
N ASP A 70 23.66 12.48 -16.76
CA ASP A 70 23.72 11.38 -17.73
C ASP A 70 22.70 10.27 -17.43
N ASP A 71 22.46 9.98 -16.14
CA ASP A 71 21.43 9.04 -15.67
C ASP A 71 20.51 9.69 -14.63
N PRO A 72 19.44 10.38 -15.06
CA PRO A 72 18.48 11.03 -14.16
C PRO A 72 17.78 10.05 -13.21
N LEU A 73 17.62 8.77 -13.58
CA LEU A 73 17.00 7.76 -12.71
C LEU A 73 17.87 7.44 -11.49
N ASP A 74 19.19 7.47 -11.64
CA ASP A 74 20.13 7.16 -10.56
C ASP A 74 20.01 8.13 -9.39
N VAL A 75 19.80 9.42 -9.68
CA VAL A 75 19.57 10.46 -8.65
C VAL A 75 18.36 10.09 -7.79
N TYR A 76 17.26 9.67 -8.41
CA TYR A 76 16.07 9.22 -7.70
C TYR A 76 16.30 7.93 -6.91
N ASP A 77 16.98 6.93 -7.47
CA ASP A 77 17.26 5.67 -6.77
C ASP A 77 18.14 5.90 -5.53
N ARG A 78 19.21 6.70 -5.66
CA ARG A 78 20.06 7.11 -4.53
C ARG A 78 19.27 7.88 -3.47
N TYR A 79 18.43 8.83 -3.90
CA TYR A 79 17.65 9.64 -2.99
C TYR A 79 16.60 8.82 -2.23
N VAL A 80 15.92 7.88 -2.92
CA VAL A 80 14.97 6.96 -2.28
C VAL A 80 15.67 6.06 -1.27
N LYS A 81 16.81 5.46 -1.62
CA LYS A 81 17.60 4.62 -0.69
C LYS A 81 18.02 5.40 0.55
N TRP A 82 18.58 6.60 0.35
CA TRP A 82 18.96 7.48 1.44
C TRP A 82 17.76 7.81 2.34
N THR A 83 16.59 8.12 1.76
CA THR A 83 15.37 8.42 2.51
C THR A 83 14.92 7.20 3.34
N LEU A 84 14.99 6.00 2.77
CA LEU A 84 14.66 4.76 3.48
C LEU A 84 15.60 4.51 4.66
N ASP A 85 16.89 4.80 4.52
CA ASP A 85 17.90 4.62 5.56
C ASP A 85 17.84 5.70 6.64
N ALA A 86 17.60 6.95 6.27
CA ALA A 86 17.54 8.10 7.19
C ALA A 86 16.30 8.10 8.11
N TYR A 87 15.20 7.46 7.68
CA TYR A 87 13.92 7.48 8.41
C TYR A 87 13.38 6.08 8.77
N PRO A 88 14.05 5.30 9.63
CA PRO A 88 13.68 3.91 9.90
C PRO A 88 12.34 3.71 10.62
N SER A 89 11.82 4.71 11.33
CA SER A 89 10.65 4.57 12.22
C SER A 89 9.29 4.64 11.54
N SER A 90 9.14 5.40 10.46
CA SER A 90 7.91 5.37 9.67
C SER A 90 8.12 6.03 8.31
N GLN A 91 8.28 5.20 7.29
CA GLN A 91 8.52 5.62 5.90
C GLN A 91 7.33 6.39 5.31
N ALA A 92 6.13 6.17 5.85
CA ALA A 92 4.88 6.81 5.43
C ALA A 92 4.52 8.07 6.24
N THR A 93 5.47 8.65 6.98
CA THR A 93 5.26 9.92 7.66
C THR A 93 5.42 11.12 6.72
N PRO A 94 4.66 12.22 6.90
CA PRO A 94 4.89 13.46 6.16
C PRO A 94 6.32 14.00 6.24
N GLN A 95 7.04 13.66 7.31
CA GLN A 95 8.42 14.08 7.58
C GLN A 95 9.45 13.46 6.63
N SER A 96 9.25 12.21 6.19
CA SER A 96 10.17 11.55 5.25
C SER A 96 10.07 12.15 3.84
N GLN A 97 8.95 12.78 3.49
CA GLN A 97 8.61 13.24 2.13
C GLN A 97 8.81 12.16 1.04
N LEU A 98 8.79 10.88 1.43
CA LEU A 98 8.99 9.77 0.50
C LEU A 98 7.86 9.68 -0.53
N LEU A 99 6.61 9.95 -0.13
CA LEU A 99 5.47 9.93 -1.04
C LEU A 99 5.62 10.96 -2.19
N PRO A 100 5.81 12.27 -1.94
CA PRO A 100 6.08 13.24 -2.99
C PRO A 100 7.27 12.86 -3.88
N LEU A 101 8.34 12.31 -3.30
CA LEU A 101 9.51 11.87 -4.04
C LEU A 101 9.17 10.73 -5.01
N LEU A 102 8.48 9.69 -4.54
CA LEU A 102 8.05 8.56 -5.38
C LEU A 102 7.06 9.00 -6.45
N GLU A 103 6.09 9.86 -6.14
CA GLU A 103 5.14 10.39 -7.12
C GLU A 103 5.82 11.23 -8.21
N ARG A 104 6.82 12.05 -7.86
CA ARG A 104 7.65 12.78 -8.82
C ARG A 104 8.43 11.82 -9.71
N ALA A 105 9.12 10.85 -9.12
CA ALA A 105 9.94 9.88 -9.85
C ALA A 105 9.10 9.04 -10.83
N THR A 106 7.97 8.49 -10.36
CA THR A 106 7.08 7.65 -11.18
C THR A 106 6.49 8.41 -12.36
N LYS A 107 6.09 9.68 -12.17
CA LYS A 107 5.58 10.55 -13.24
C LYS A 107 6.66 10.98 -14.22
N ALA A 108 7.86 11.33 -13.75
CA ALA A 108 8.94 11.85 -14.58
C ALA A 108 9.39 10.85 -15.66
N PHE A 109 9.49 9.56 -15.34
CA PHE A 109 10.00 8.55 -16.26
C PHE A 109 8.92 7.72 -16.97
N GLN A 110 7.63 8.04 -16.78
CA GLN A 110 6.53 7.27 -17.37
C GLN A 110 6.59 7.25 -18.91
N SER A 111 6.97 8.38 -19.52
CA SER A 111 7.09 8.55 -20.97
C SER A 111 8.42 8.02 -21.53
N SER A 112 9.45 7.86 -20.69
CA SER A 112 10.77 7.44 -21.13
C SER A 112 10.83 5.94 -21.35
N THR A 113 11.01 5.52 -22.61
CA THR A 113 11.10 4.09 -22.97
C THR A 113 12.36 3.42 -22.44
N HIS A 114 13.44 4.17 -22.23
CA HIS A 114 14.74 3.68 -21.78
C HIS A 114 14.68 3.04 -20.39
N TYR A 115 13.85 3.59 -19.50
CA TYR A 115 13.76 3.16 -18.10
C TYR A 115 12.64 2.14 -17.84
N LYS A 116 11.80 1.84 -18.83
CA LYS A 116 10.64 0.96 -18.64
C LYS A 116 11.02 -0.44 -18.15
N ASN A 117 12.13 -0.99 -18.61
CA ASN A 117 12.63 -2.30 -18.21
C ASN A 117 13.86 -2.22 -17.28
N ASP A 118 14.11 -1.08 -16.64
CA ASP A 118 15.17 -0.95 -15.63
C ASP A 118 14.67 -1.46 -14.25
N PRO A 119 15.37 -2.41 -13.61
CA PRO A 119 15.03 -2.88 -12.26
C PRO A 119 14.96 -1.77 -11.20
N ARG A 120 15.74 -0.68 -11.34
CA ARG A 120 15.71 0.46 -10.41
C ARG A 120 14.39 1.19 -10.49
N TYR A 121 13.90 1.45 -11.70
CA TYR A 121 12.61 2.10 -11.89
C TYR A 121 11.45 1.24 -11.38
N LEU A 122 11.49 -0.07 -11.65
CA LEU A 122 10.50 -1.00 -11.11
C LEU A 122 10.50 -1.02 -9.57
N LYS A 123 11.68 -0.97 -8.91
CA LYS A 123 11.76 -0.90 -7.45
C LYS A 123 11.11 0.36 -6.87
N ILE A 124 11.29 1.51 -7.51
CA ILE A 124 10.62 2.76 -7.11
C ILE A 124 9.10 2.58 -7.15
N TRP A 125 8.57 1.96 -8.21
CA TRP A 125 7.15 1.62 -8.32
C TRP A 125 6.69 0.63 -7.24
N LEU A 126 7.46 -0.41 -6.96
CA LEU A 126 7.14 -1.39 -5.92
C LEU A 126 7.13 -0.76 -4.52
N HIS A 127 8.05 0.17 -4.23
CA HIS A 127 8.01 0.96 -3.00
C HIS A 127 6.75 1.82 -2.92
N TYR A 128 6.35 2.45 -4.01
CA TYR A 128 5.09 3.21 -4.07
C TYR A 128 3.89 2.32 -3.77
N ILE A 129 3.81 1.15 -4.41
CA ILE A 129 2.71 0.20 -4.22
C ILE A 129 2.66 -0.30 -2.77
N ARG A 130 3.81 -0.66 -2.20
CA ARG A 130 3.89 -1.24 -0.86
C ARG A 130 3.53 -0.26 0.25
N PHE A 131 3.95 1.00 0.14
CA PHE A 131 3.79 1.97 1.24
C PHE A 131 2.57 2.88 1.08
N PHE A 132 2.15 3.17 -0.15
CA PHE A 132 1.22 4.27 -0.41
C PHE A 132 0.02 3.91 -1.30
N SER A 133 -0.05 2.72 -1.89
CA SER A 133 -1.17 2.37 -2.76
C SER A 133 -2.36 1.78 -1.99
N ASP A 134 -3.50 2.47 -2.02
CA ASP A 134 -4.77 1.96 -1.48
C ASP A 134 -5.34 0.79 -2.29
N ALA A 135 -5.12 0.80 -3.61
CA ALA A 135 -5.55 -0.23 -4.54
C ALA A 135 -4.35 -0.81 -5.32
N PRO A 136 -3.52 -1.68 -4.69
CA PRO A 136 -2.31 -2.22 -5.32
C PRO A 136 -2.57 -2.88 -6.68
N ARG A 137 -3.73 -3.55 -6.84
CA ARG A 137 -4.14 -4.16 -8.10
C ARG A 137 -4.17 -3.16 -9.26
N GLU A 138 -4.74 -1.97 -9.03
CA GLU A 138 -4.85 -0.95 -10.08
C GLU A 138 -3.46 -0.43 -10.47
N ALA A 139 -2.55 -0.29 -9.51
CA ALA A 139 -1.18 0.09 -9.79
C ALA A 139 -0.42 -0.97 -10.62
N PHE A 140 -0.59 -2.26 -10.31
CA PHE A 140 -0.01 -3.34 -11.13
C PHE A 140 -0.60 -3.39 -12.55
N VAL A 141 -1.91 -3.17 -12.70
CA VAL A 141 -2.57 -3.09 -14.01
C VAL A 141 -2.09 -1.87 -14.79
N PHE A 142 -1.89 -0.73 -14.12
CA PHE A 142 -1.32 0.47 -14.71
C PHE A 142 0.10 0.19 -15.25
N LEU A 143 0.96 -0.44 -14.46
CA LEU A 143 2.29 -0.85 -14.90
C LEU A 143 2.26 -1.75 -16.14
N ALA A 144 1.36 -2.75 -16.16
CA ALA A 144 1.19 -3.64 -17.30
C ALA A 144 0.78 -2.89 -18.58
N ARG A 145 -0.13 -1.90 -18.47
CA ARG A 145 -0.59 -1.11 -19.63
C ARG A 145 0.47 -0.18 -20.18
N HIS A 146 1.32 0.36 -19.31
CA HIS A 146 2.45 1.22 -19.72
C HIS A 146 3.69 0.42 -20.15
N ASN A 147 3.62 -0.92 -20.14
CA ASN A 147 4.72 -1.85 -20.39
C ASN A 147 5.95 -1.57 -19.51
N ILE A 148 5.70 -1.26 -18.23
CA ILE A 148 6.75 -1.00 -17.24
C ILE A 148 7.04 -2.31 -16.51
N GLY A 149 8.30 -2.77 -16.57
CA GLY A 149 8.77 -3.98 -15.92
C GLY A 149 8.31 -5.29 -16.58
N GLU A 150 7.78 -5.22 -17.80
CA GLU A 150 7.30 -6.39 -18.55
C GLU A 150 8.40 -7.43 -18.78
N GLY A 151 9.64 -7.00 -19.02
CA GLY A 151 10.78 -7.90 -19.18
C GLY A 151 11.40 -8.40 -17.87
N LEU A 152 10.87 -7.99 -16.71
CA LEU A 152 11.50 -8.23 -15.40
C LEU A 152 10.73 -9.27 -14.60
N ALA A 153 11.40 -10.36 -14.22
CA ALA A 153 10.81 -11.39 -13.37
C ALA A 153 10.29 -10.81 -12.04
N LEU A 154 10.97 -9.79 -11.51
CA LEU A 154 10.60 -9.09 -10.28
C LEU A 154 9.16 -8.55 -10.30
N TYR A 155 8.66 -8.09 -11.45
CA TYR A 155 7.29 -7.58 -11.56
C TYR A 155 6.27 -8.69 -11.30
N TYR A 156 6.44 -9.84 -11.96
CA TYR A 156 5.56 -10.98 -11.84
C TYR A 156 5.66 -11.63 -10.46
N GLU A 157 6.87 -11.73 -9.90
CA GLU A 157 7.11 -12.24 -8.54
C GLU A 157 6.31 -11.45 -7.49
N GLU A 158 6.45 -10.12 -7.50
CA GLU A 158 5.79 -9.27 -6.50
C GLU A 158 4.28 -9.18 -6.72
N PHE A 159 3.83 -9.16 -7.97
CA PHE A 159 2.40 -9.12 -8.27
C PHE A 159 1.70 -10.43 -7.87
N ALA A 160 2.31 -11.58 -8.19
CA ALA A 160 1.78 -12.88 -7.78
C ALA A 160 1.83 -13.06 -6.27
N ALA A 161 2.91 -12.63 -5.59
CA ALA A 161 2.99 -12.67 -4.12
C ALA A 161 1.90 -11.81 -3.46
N TRP A 162 1.57 -10.65 -4.04
CA TRP A 162 0.46 -9.82 -3.57
C TRP A 162 -0.90 -10.51 -3.75
N LEU A 163 -1.13 -11.13 -4.92
CA LEU A 163 -2.37 -11.89 -5.20
C LEU A 163 -2.51 -13.10 -4.27
N GLU A 164 -1.41 -13.81 -4.00
CA GLU A 164 -1.33 -14.91 -3.07
C GLU A 164 -1.74 -14.47 -1.65
N ASN A 165 -1.19 -13.35 -1.16
CA ASN A 165 -1.55 -12.78 0.13
C ASN A 165 -3.02 -12.31 0.18
N ALA A 166 -3.59 -11.92 -0.96
CA ALA A 166 -5.01 -11.57 -1.09
C ALA A 166 -5.92 -12.81 -1.24
N GLY A 167 -5.36 -14.03 -1.24
CA GLY A 167 -6.10 -15.29 -1.39
C GLY A 167 -6.59 -15.57 -2.81
N ARG A 168 -6.07 -14.87 -3.83
CA ARG A 168 -6.47 -14.98 -5.24
C ARG A 168 -5.48 -15.85 -6.02
N TRP A 169 -5.44 -17.13 -5.69
CA TRP A 169 -4.44 -18.09 -6.18
C TRP A 169 -4.51 -18.31 -7.70
N ASN A 170 -5.71 -18.49 -8.27
CA ASN A 170 -5.87 -18.67 -9.72
C ASN A 170 -5.28 -17.49 -10.51
N GLN A 171 -5.49 -16.26 -10.03
CA GLN A 171 -4.92 -15.07 -10.65
C GLN A 171 -3.40 -15.01 -10.47
N ALA A 172 -2.88 -15.42 -9.30
CA ALA A 172 -1.44 -15.48 -9.08
C ALA A 172 -0.76 -16.47 -10.05
N GLU A 173 -1.39 -17.62 -10.31
CA GLU A 173 -0.92 -18.60 -11.28
C GLU A 173 -0.89 -18.03 -12.71
N GLU A 174 -1.95 -17.34 -13.13
CA GLU A 174 -2.02 -16.65 -14.43
C GLU A 174 -0.88 -15.64 -14.60
N ILE A 175 -0.56 -14.87 -13.56
CA ILE A 175 0.54 -13.89 -13.60
C ILE A 175 1.90 -14.56 -13.74
N TYR A 176 2.14 -15.69 -13.06
CA TYR A 176 3.39 -16.44 -13.25
C TYR A 176 3.50 -17.00 -14.67
N LYS A 177 2.42 -17.58 -15.21
CA LYS A 177 2.38 -18.08 -16.60
C LYS A 177 2.62 -16.95 -17.60
N MET A 178 2.01 -15.79 -17.39
CA MET A 178 2.22 -14.59 -18.21
C MET A 178 3.68 -14.12 -18.18
N GLY A 179 4.33 -14.15 -17.01
CA GLY A 179 5.75 -13.80 -16.89
C GLY A 179 6.67 -14.79 -17.61
N LEU A 180 6.32 -16.07 -17.63
CA LEU A 180 7.05 -17.10 -18.35
C LEU A 180 6.86 -16.97 -19.88
N GLU A 181 5.63 -16.71 -20.33
CA GLU A 181 5.30 -16.46 -21.75
C GLU A 181 6.03 -15.22 -22.29
N LYS A 182 6.21 -14.20 -21.44
CA LYS A 182 6.95 -12.97 -21.77
C LYS A 182 8.47 -13.08 -21.58
N GLU A 183 8.98 -14.28 -21.26
CA GLU A 183 10.41 -14.56 -21.06
C GLU A 183 11.10 -13.59 -20.08
N ALA A 184 10.41 -13.24 -18.98
CA ALA A 184 10.89 -12.24 -18.04
C ALA A 184 12.21 -12.68 -17.36
N ARG A 185 13.18 -11.77 -17.28
CA ARG A 185 14.54 -12.08 -16.78
C ARG A 185 14.70 -11.71 -15.30
N PRO A 186 15.38 -12.53 -14.49
CA PRO A 186 15.93 -13.87 -14.79
C PRO A 186 14.86 -14.97 -14.79
N ALA A 187 14.72 -15.71 -15.90
CA ALA A 187 13.68 -16.73 -16.08
C ALA A 187 13.80 -17.91 -15.10
N GLU A 188 15.03 -18.33 -14.79
CA GLU A 188 15.29 -19.39 -13.80
C GLU A 188 14.75 -19.02 -12.42
N ARG A 189 14.90 -17.75 -12.04
CA ARG A 189 14.40 -17.23 -10.77
C ARG A 189 12.87 -17.25 -10.74
N LEU A 190 12.24 -16.84 -11.84
CA LEU A 190 10.79 -16.86 -11.98
C LEU A 190 10.24 -18.29 -11.91
N MET A 191 10.85 -19.23 -12.63
CA MET A 191 10.45 -20.64 -12.62
C MET A 191 10.59 -21.28 -11.24
N ARG A 192 11.68 -20.98 -10.52
CA ARG A 192 11.84 -21.43 -9.14
C ARG A 192 10.75 -20.87 -8.22
N LYS A 193 10.43 -19.58 -8.37
CA LYS A 193 9.37 -18.93 -7.59
C LYS A 193 7.98 -19.48 -7.91
N PHE A 194 7.73 -19.82 -9.16
CA PHE A 194 6.51 -20.50 -9.57
C PHE A 194 6.38 -21.89 -8.92
N GLY A 195 7.43 -22.70 -8.93
CA GLY A 195 7.42 -24.00 -8.23
C GLY A 195 7.30 -23.87 -6.70
N GLU A 196 7.85 -22.82 -6.09
CA GLU A 196 7.60 -22.50 -4.68
C GLU A 196 6.13 -22.16 -4.42
N PHE A 197 5.48 -21.45 -5.34
CA PHE A 197 4.06 -21.12 -5.28
C PHE A 197 3.17 -22.36 -5.44
N GLU A 198 3.45 -23.23 -6.41
CA GLU A 198 2.71 -24.49 -6.61
C GLU A 198 2.77 -25.37 -5.36
N ARG A 199 3.95 -25.51 -4.74
CA ARG A 199 4.09 -26.24 -3.47
C ARG A 199 3.26 -25.63 -2.33
N ARG A 200 3.15 -24.30 -2.26
CA ARG A 200 2.30 -23.62 -1.27
C ARG A 200 0.82 -23.81 -1.56
N LEU A 201 0.45 -23.84 -2.84
CA LEU A 201 -0.90 -24.12 -3.30
C LEU A 201 -1.32 -25.57 -2.96
N GLU A 202 -0.44 -26.54 -3.17
CA GLU A 202 -0.68 -27.97 -2.84
C GLU A 202 -0.70 -28.25 -1.34
N ALA A 203 0.15 -27.57 -0.56
CA ALA A 203 0.18 -27.70 0.90
C ALA A 203 -1.04 -27.08 1.60
N ARG A 204 -1.93 -26.43 0.84
CA ARG A 204 -3.15 -25.83 1.36
C ARG A 204 -4.16 -26.91 1.72
N PRO A 205 -4.76 -26.88 2.93
CA PRO A 205 -5.89 -27.75 3.23
C PRO A 205 -7.06 -27.38 2.31
N GLN A 206 -7.65 -28.38 1.65
CA GLN A 206 -8.70 -28.23 0.62
C GLN A 206 -10.00 -27.56 1.11
N ASP A 207 -10.10 -27.22 2.40
CA ASP A 207 -11.26 -26.57 3.04
C ASP A 207 -11.18 -25.04 3.11
N ALA A 208 -10.11 -24.41 2.62
CA ALA A 208 -10.08 -22.96 2.53
C ALA A 208 -10.97 -22.53 1.34
N THR A 209 -12.16 -22.01 1.63
CA THR A 209 -13.02 -21.33 0.66
C THR A 209 -12.19 -20.26 -0.05
N GLU A 210 -11.97 -20.42 -1.37
CA GLU A 210 -11.55 -19.28 -2.18
C GLU A 210 -12.59 -18.18 -2.02
N PRO A 211 -12.21 -16.88 -1.98
CA PRO A 211 -13.17 -15.79 -1.98
C PRO A 211 -13.81 -15.67 -3.38
N SER A 212 -14.59 -16.68 -3.76
CA SER A 212 -15.68 -16.53 -4.71
C SER A 212 -16.81 -15.83 -3.97
N SER A 213 -17.28 -14.71 -4.50
CA SER A 213 -18.41 -13.99 -3.94
C SER A 213 -19.60 -14.94 -3.73
N PRO A 214 -20.29 -14.94 -2.57
CA PRO A 214 -20.18 -14.03 -1.44
C PRO A 214 -19.57 -14.63 -0.16
N ALA A 215 -18.88 -13.78 0.58
CA ALA A 215 -18.24 -14.04 1.87
C ALA A 215 -19.26 -14.24 3.02
N LEU A 216 -19.04 -15.29 3.82
CA LEU A 216 -19.74 -15.70 5.05
C LEU A 216 -21.04 -16.53 4.88
N PRO A 217 -21.32 -17.52 5.76
CA PRO A 217 -22.69 -17.99 5.96
C PRO A 217 -23.58 -16.79 6.35
N SER A 218 -24.77 -16.68 5.76
CA SER A 218 -25.65 -15.51 5.87
C SER A 218 -26.23 -15.35 7.29
N VAL A 219 -25.47 -14.79 8.24
CA VAL A 219 -26.00 -14.45 9.58
C VAL A 219 -26.59 -13.03 9.63
N ARG A 220 -26.45 -12.25 8.55
CA ARG A 220 -27.20 -11.00 8.36
C ARG A 220 -27.92 -11.06 7.03
N PRO A 221 -29.25 -11.24 7.01
CA PRO A 221 -29.98 -11.19 5.77
C PRO A 221 -29.79 -9.80 5.16
N ALA A 222 -29.25 -9.75 3.94
CA ALA A 222 -29.10 -8.50 3.20
C ALA A 222 -30.49 -7.86 3.04
N LEU A 223 -30.59 -6.56 3.29
CA LEU A 223 -31.85 -5.79 3.29
C LEU A 223 -32.90 -6.24 4.33
N ALA A 224 -32.51 -6.98 5.38
CA ALA A 224 -33.42 -7.26 6.49
C ALA A 224 -33.85 -5.96 7.19
N ALA A 225 -35.15 -5.84 7.48
CA ALA A 225 -35.65 -4.76 8.32
C ALA A 225 -34.96 -4.82 9.69
N LYS A 226 -34.46 -3.68 10.18
CA LYS A 226 -33.90 -3.56 11.54
C LYS A 226 -35.02 -3.81 12.54
N LEU A 227 -35.08 -5.01 13.09
CA LEU A 227 -35.84 -5.30 14.29
C LEU A 227 -34.94 -4.95 15.48
N ASP A 228 -35.41 -4.06 16.36
CA ASP A 228 -34.68 -3.64 17.54
C ASP A 228 -34.57 -4.83 18.52
N PRO A 229 -33.36 -5.33 18.83
CA PRO A 229 -33.18 -6.51 19.67
C PRO A 229 -33.58 -6.31 21.15
N PHE A 230 -33.94 -5.09 21.56
CA PHE A 230 -34.38 -4.78 22.93
C PHE A 230 -35.87 -4.40 23.03
N ALA A 231 -36.64 -4.48 21.95
CA ALA A 231 -38.06 -4.15 21.99
C ALA A 231 -38.89 -5.26 22.66
N THR A 232 -39.55 -4.94 23.77
CA THR A 232 -40.48 -5.80 24.53
C THR A 232 -41.87 -5.88 23.90
N SER A 233 -41.95 -6.27 22.63
CA SER A 233 -43.24 -6.63 22.01
C SER A 233 -43.09 -7.80 21.06
N SER A 234 -43.90 -8.84 21.31
CA SER A 234 -44.02 -10.11 20.60
C SER A 234 -43.95 -9.98 19.06
N PRO A 235 -43.45 -11.01 18.36
CA PRO A 235 -43.29 -10.96 16.91
C PRO A 235 -44.67 -10.89 16.24
N ALA A 236 -44.99 -9.73 15.65
CA ALA A 236 -46.04 -9.64 14.65
C ALA A 236 -45.50 -10.26 13.36
N THR A 237 -46.14 -11.34 12.91
CA THR A 237 -45.94 -11.96 11.60
C THR A 237 -46.20 -10.92 10.52
N GLN A 238 -45.15 -10.27 10.01
CA GLN A 238 -45.27 -9.44 8.82
C GLN A 238 -45.14 -10.34 7.60
N SER A 239 -46.29 -10.56 6.96
CA SER A 239 -46.41 -11.06 5.62
C SER A 239 -45.46 -10.30 4.68
N GLN A 240 -44.68 -11.05 3.92
CA GLN A 240 -44.00 -10.53 2.73
C GLN A 240 -45.06 -9.88 1.84
N GLY A 241 -45.06 -8.55 1.80
CA GLY A 241 -45.76 -7.79 0.78
C GLY A 241 -45.11 -8.10 -0.57
N GLN A 242 -45.60 -9.13 -1.23
CA GLN A 242 -45.31 -9.40 -2.63
C GLN A 242 -45.93 -8.25 -3.44
N GLY A 243 -45.15 -7.17 -3.61
CA GLY A 243 -45.50 -6.06 -4.48
C GLY A 243 -45.49 -6.54 -5.93
N ASN A 244 -46.55 -7.22 -6.34
CA ASN A 244 -46.78 -7.62 -7.71
C ASN A 244 -47.22 -6.39 -8.52
N GLY A 245 -46.28 -5.46 -8.72
CA GLY A 245 -46.44 -4.34 -9.64
C GLY A 245 -46.48 -4.86 -11.07
N GLY A 246 -47.68 -5.07 -11.59
CA GLY A 246 -47.92 -5.59 -12.94
C GLY A 246 -47.07 -4.90 -14.00
N LYS A 247 -46.30 -5.69 -14.74
CA LYS A 247 -45.49 -5.23 -15.88
C LYS A 247 -46.44 -4.73 -16.98
N LYS A 248 -46.59 -3.41 -17.13
CA LYS A 248 -47.10 -2.84 -18.38
C LYS A 248 -46.09 -3.14 -19.49
N SER A 249 -46.53 -3.85 -20.52
CA SER A 249 -45.74 -4.14 -21.70
C SER A 249 -45.28 -2.85 -22.37
N LYS A 250 -43.97 -2.59 -22.40
CA LYS A 250 -43.38 -1.54 -23.22
C LYS A 250 -42.25 -2.13 -24.06
N SER A 251 -42.45 -2.03 -25.38
CA SER A 251 -41.55 -2.16 -26.54
C SER A 251 -40.31 -3.05 -26.41
N SER A 252 -40.14 -3.94 -27.40
CA SER A 252 -38.99 -4.84 -27.62
C SER A 252 -37.68 -4.30 -27.04
N LYS A 253 -37.30 -4.82 -25.88
CA LYS A 253 -36.04 -4.52 -25.21
C LYS A 253 -34.99 -5.48 -25.76
N MET A 254 -33.85 -4.96 -26.22
CA MET A 254 -32.73 -5.75 -26.74
C MET A 254 -32.42 -6.91 -25.78
N ALA A 255 -32.25 -8.12 -26.32
CA ALA A 255 -31.85 -9.28 -25.53
C ALA A 255 -30.43 -9.04 -25.00
N ILE A 256 -30.24 -9.21 -23.69
CA ILE A 256 -28.92 -9.18 -23.06
C ILE A 256 -28.19 -10.43 -23.53
N PHE A 257 -26.99 -10.25 -24.08
CA PHE A 257 -26.15 -11.36 -24.54
C PHE A 257 -25.88 -12.34 -23.40
N SER A 258 -26.11 -13.64 -23.62
CA SER A 258 -25.78 -14.71 -22.67
C SER A 258 -24.67 -15.57 -23.28
N ASP A 259 -23.53 -15.60 -22.59
CA ASP A 259 -22.31 -16.28 -23.03
C ASP A 259 -22.31 -17.75 -22.58
N SER A 260 -23.42 -18.46 -22.82
CA SER A 260 -23.66 -19.78 -22.24
C SER A 260 -23.02 -20.93 -23.03
N ASP A 261 -22.63 -20.69 -24.29
CA ASP A 261 -22.22 -21.74 -25.23
C ASP A 261 -20.82 -21.53 -25.85
N GLU A 262 -20.08 -20.47 -25.52
CA GLU A 262 -18.73 -20.22 -26.07
C GLU A 262 -17.65 -20.29 -24.96
N PRO A 263 -16.47 -20.90 -25.21
CA PRO A 263 -15.35 -20.83 -24.27
C PRO A 263 -14.98 -19.36 -24.00
N PRO A 264 -14.55 -19.02 -22.77
CA PRO A 264 -14.32 -17.64 -22.37
C PRO A 264 -13.31 -16.99 -23.30
N ARG A 265 -13.77 -16.06 -24.14
CA ARG A 265 -12.88 -15.20 -24.91
C ARG A 265 -12.25 -14.18 -23.95
N PRO A 266 -10.93 -13.93 -24.02
CA PRO A 266 -10.34 -12.83 -23.27
C PRO A 266 -11.05 -11.54 -23.71
N ALA A 267 -11.66 -10.85 -22.75
CA ALA A 267 -12.52 -9.70 -23.00
C ALA A 267 -11.83 -8.69 -23.94
N SER A 268 -12.57 -8.24 -24.96
CA SER A 268 -12.09 -7.24 -25.92
C SER A 268 -11.61 -5.98 -25.19
N GLY A 269 -10.36 -5.59 -25.44
CA GLY A 269 -9.73 -4.38 -24.88
C GLY A 269 -10.51 -3.12 -25.24
N GLY A 270 -11.35 -2.66 -24.31
CA GLY A 270 -12.01 -1.35 -24.39
C GLY A 270 -11.00 -0.24 -24.14
N SER A 271 -10.97 0.73 -25.06
CA SER A 271 -10.18 1.98 -25.11
C SER A 271 -9.32 2.34 -23.90
N ALA A 272 -8.04 2.62 -24.15
CA ALA A 272 -7.03 3.08 -23.18
C ALA A 272 -7.33 4.42 -22.47
N SER A 273 -8.41 5.11 -22.84
CA SER A 273 -8.78 6.42 -22.30
C SER A 273 -9.06 6.33 -20.80
N GLY A 274 -8.31 7.09 -20.00
CA GLY A 274 -8.51 7.19 -18.54
C GLY A 274 -7.46 6.48 -17.69
N TRP A 275 -6.47 5.81 -18.30
CA TRP A 275 -5.32 5.21 -17.61
C TRP A 275 -3.99 5.91 -17.92
N ASP A 276 -4.08 7.14 -18.46
CA ASP A 276 -2.93 7.94 -18.84
C ASP A 276 -2.12 8.41 -17.61
N SER A 277 -2.76 8.57 -16.45
CA SER A 277 -2.12 8.93 -15.18
C SER A 277 -2.77 8.22 -13.98
N ILE A 278 -1.97 7.79 -13.01
CA ILE A 278 -2.43 7.14 -11.76
C ILE A 278 -2.91 8.13 -10.68
N GLY A 279 -2.94 9.44 -10.98
CA GLY A 279 -3.32 10.50 -10.02
C GLY A 279 -2.36 10.59 -8.82
N SER A 280 -2.53 11.58 -7.94
CA SER A 280 -1.86 11.53 -6.63
C SER A 280 -2.66 10.65 -5.66
N LEU A 281 -2.02 10.14 -4.60
CA LEU A 281 -2.74 9.46 -3.53
C LEU A 281 -3.81 10.37 -2.89
N ALA A 282 -3.49 11.65 -2.74
CA ALA A 282 -4.41 12.65 -2.20
C ALA A 282 -5.68 12.78 -3.07
N ASP A 283 -5.52 12.83 -4.39
CA ASP A 283 -6.65 12.95 -5.33
C ASP A 283 -7.59 11.73 -5.27
N ARG A 284 -7.03 10.54 -5.06
CA ARG A 284 -7.79 9.27 -4.99
C ARG A 284 -8.55 9.11 -3.68
N ARG A 285 -8.06 9.70 -2.59
CA ARG A 285 -8.64 9.61 -1.25
C ARG A 285 -9.51 10.79 -0.85
N LYS A 286 -9.54 11.87 -1.64
CA LYS A 286 -10.24 13.12 -1.29
C LYS A 286 -11.72 12.94 -0.91
N GLU A 287 -12.40 11.93 -1.46
CA GLU A 287 -13.82 11.65 -1.15
C GLU A 287 -14.01 10.67 0.01
N ASN A 288 -12.95 9.95 0.40
CA ASN A 288 -12.96 8.95 1.49
C ASN A 288 -12.38 9.48 2.80
N ALA A 289 -11.80 10.68 2.80
CA ALA A 289 -11.20 11.32 3.98
C ALA A 289 -11.88 12.66 4.26
N VAL A 290 -12.27 12.89 5.52
CA VAL A 290 -12.75 14.20 5.97
C VAL A 290 -11.54 15.01 6.44
N GLU A 291 -11.38 16.23 5.94
CA GLU A 291 -10.30 17.13 6.37
C GLU A 291 -10.40 17.43 7.88
N ALA A 292 -9.26 17.41 8.56
CA ALA A 292 -9.19 17.66 9.99
C ALA A 292 -9.60 19.11 10.28
N LYS A 293 -10.70 19.28 11.04
CA LYS A 293 -11.07 20.59 11.59
C LYS A 293 -10.22 20.87 12.84
N PRO A 294 -9.78 22.12 13.06
CA PRO A 294 -9.00 22.46 14.25
C PRO A 294 -9.83 22.19 15.52
N TRP A 295 -9.21 21.57 16.53
CA TRP A 295 -9.83 21.29 17.84
C TRP A 295 -10.17 22.55 18.67
N ALA A 296 -9.91 23.74 18.15
CA ALA A 296 -10.20 24.99 18.83
C ALA A 296 -11.72 25.22 18.90
N GLY A 297 -12.32 24.89 20.05
CA GLY A 297 -13.72 25.19 20.37
C GLY A 297 -14.66 23.99 20.46
N GLU A 298 -14.19 22.77 20.17
CA GLU A 298 -15.01 21.56 20.30
C GLU A 298 -15.03 21.09 21.76
N LYS A 299 -15.92 21.67 22.57
CA LYS A 299 -16.23 21.13 23.90
C LYS A 299 -16.99 19.82 23.72
N LEU A 300 -16.35 18.72 24.08
CA LEU A 300 -17.02 17.45 24.31
C LEU A 300 -18.16 17.73 25.31
N MET A 301 -19.41 17.49 24.91
CA MET A 301 -20.57 17.59 25.80
C MET A 301 -20.49 16.43 26.80
N GLY A 302 -19.58 16.54 27.76
CA GLY A 302 -19.47 15.63 28.88
C GLY A 302 -20.79 15.67 29.63
N GLY A 303 -21.51 14.54 29.63
CA GLY A 303 -22.68 14.34 30.46
C GLY A 303 -22.33 14.69 31.92
N LYS A 304 -23.23 15.46 32.56
CA LYS A 304 -23.28 15.83 33.99
C LYS A 304 -22.01 15.47 34.77
N THR A 305 -21.18 16.48 35.02
CA THR A 305 -20.09 16.41 36.00
C THR A 305 -20.58 15.77 37.30
N ASN A 306 -19.93 14.70 37.74
CA ASN A 306 -20.11 14.12 39.07
C ASN A 306 -19.75 15.19 40.13
N GLY A 307 -20.74 15.98 40.53
CA GLY A 307 -20.64 16.86 41.70
C GLY A 307 -20.58 15.99 42.94
N GLY A 308 -19.37 15.58 43.34
CA GLY A 308 -19.19 14.79 44.55
C GLY A 308 -17.84 14.07 44.73
N MET A 309 -16.94 14.08 43.74
CA MET A 309 -15.60 13.49 43.93
C MET A 309 -14.61 14.57 44.38
N GLU A 310 -13.95 14.33 45.53
CA GLU A 310 -12.87 15.18 46.04
C GLU A 310 -11.77 15.35 44.98
N LYS A 311 -11.36 16.60 44.75
CA LYS A 311 -10.27 16.92 43.82
C LYS A 311 -8.97 16.32 44.37
N MET A 312 -8.24 15.56 43.55
CA MET A 312 -6.89 15.10 43.88
C MET A 312 -6.01 16.29 44.30
N MET A 313 -5.38 16.20 45.47
CA MET A 313 -4.40 17.18 45.91
C MET A 313 -3.14 17.04 45.05
N ILE A 314 -2.82 18.08 44.31
CA ILE A 314 -1.55 18.20 43.58
C ILE A 314 -0.57 18.82 44.58
N PHE A 315 0.39 18.03 45.05
CA PHE A 315 1.49 18.53 45.87
C PHE A 315 2.47 19.26 44.95
N LYS A 316 2.75 20.52 45.29
CA LYS A 316 3.75 21.34 44.63
C LYS A 316 4.97 21.34 45.54
N ASP A 317 6.12 20.89 45.04
CA ASP A 317 7.36 20.93 45.82
C ASP A 317 7.69 22.37 46.21
N GLN A 318 8.18 22.52 47.44
CA GLN A 318 8.56 23.79 48.05
C GLN A 318 10.02 24.09 47.66
N ASP A 319 10.28 25.29 47.13
CA ASP A 319 11.58 25.75 46.64
C ASP A 319 12.74 25.59 47.65
#